data_AF-A0A2M8XZ37-F1
#
_entry.id   AF-A0A2M8XZ37-F1
#
_cell.length_a   1.000
_cell.length_b   1.000
_cell.length_c   1.000
_cell.angle_alpha   90.00
_cell.angle_beta   90.00
_cell.angle_gamma   90.00
#
_symmetry.space_group_name_H-M   'P 1'
#
loop_
_entity.id
_entity.type
_entity.pdbx_description
1 polymer ?
#
loop_
_entity_poly.entity_id
_entity_poly.type
_entity_poly.pdbx_seq_one_letter_code
_entity_poly.pdbx_strand_id
1 'polypeptide(L)'
;MRLKIQWLTIALGFISISGYSQSKNTIIPKTYVAAKTSNPIVIDGDESDISWNKADWTDLFEDISNNERPKYATKVKMLWDETNFYILAKIDEPHVWANLKQRDTIIFYNNDFEVFIDPDSDTFNYYELEINALNTAWDLFLSKPYRENDNVVLNDWNIPGLKSAVKINGTLNNPNDVDEGWILEMAIPWASYKTSYFDKNVPVDKFWRVNFSRVNWQHTVINNTYERKKDSEGKFLPEYNWVWSPMGVINMHEPEKWGYVYFSSKEEKDTFKIPQDEKVKWELYNLYRAQKEYFQKNKVWAKSLTALTKETISVDNKILKPIFENHASGYNISVKSPFSNQIFIIREDGQFLK
;
A
#
# COMPACT_ATOMS: atom_id res chain seq x y z
N MET A 1 35.10 -25.24 -1.08
CA MET A 1 34.84 -23.89 -0.56
C MET A 1 33.32 -23.73 -0.46
N ARG A 2 32.73 -23.99 0.72
CA ARG A 2 31.28 -23.95 0.92
C ARG A 2 30.87 -22.52 1.22
N LEU A 3 30.16 -21.88 0.29
CA LEU A 3 29.54 -20.57 0.50
C LEU A 3 28.43 -20.71 1.54
N LYS A 4 28.62 -20.07 2.70
CA LYS A 4 27.58 -19.91 3.72
C LYS A 4 26.62 -18.83 3.22
N ILE A 5 25.43 -19.24 2.81
CA ILE A 5 24.29 -18.32 2.61
C ILE A 5 23.83 -17.89 4.00
N GLN A 6 24.06 -16.63 4.34
CA GLN A 6 23.53 -16.03 5.55
C GLN A 6 22.07 -15.65 5.27
N TRP A 7 21.15 -16.36 5.91
CA TRP A 7 19.74 -15.98 5.96
C TRP A 7 19.62 -14.74 6.84
N LEU A 8 19.30 -13.60 6.23
CA LEU A 8 19.01 -12.36 6.96
C LEU A 8 17.55 -12.43 7.41
N THR A 9 17.30 -12.83 8.66
CA THR A 9 15.99 -12.68 9.29
C THR A 9 15.79 -11.20 9.62
N ILE A 10 15.08 -10.46 8.77
CA ILE A 10 14.69 -9.08 9.04
C ILE A 10 13.48 -9.14 9.99
N ALA A 11 13.75 -8.94 11.29
CA ALA A 11 12.70 -8.76 12.29
C ALA A 11 12.16 -7.32 12.20
N LEU A 12 11.16 -7.09 11.36
CA LEU A 12 10.31 -5.90 11.41
C LEU A 12 9.29 -6.11 12.53
N GLY A 13 9.69 -5.76 13.75
CA GLY A 13 8.89 -5.90 14.95
C GLY A 13 8.86 -4.61 15.75
N PHE A 14 8.13 -3.60 15.27
CA PHE A 14 7.65 -2.55 16.16
C PHE A 14 6.44 -3.10 16.93
N ILE A 15 6.71 -3.71 18.09
CA ILE A 15 5.66 -3.98 19.08
C ILE A 15 5.30 -2.63 19.71
N SER A 16 4.41 -1.90 19.07
CA SER A 16 3.76 -0.74 19.66
C SER A 16 2.60 -1.24 20.53
N ILE A 17 2.85 -1.53 21.82
CA ILE A 17 1.76 -1.60 22.80
C ILE A 17 1.33 -0.15 23.04
N SER A 18 0.41 0.34 22.22
CA SER A 18 -0.28 1.61 22.43
C SER A 18 -1.76 1.30 22.55
N GLY A 19 -2.18 0.97 23.78
CA GLY A 19 -3.58 0.97 24.16
C GLY A 19 -4.09 2.40 24.22
N TYR A 20 -4.42 2.97 23.06
CA TYR A 20 -5.27 4.14 22.99
C TYR A 20 -6.68 3.67 22.67
N SER A 21 -7.59 3.95 23.60
CA SER A 21 -9.02 4.02 23.31
C SER A 21 -9.23 5.21 22.37
N GLN A 22 -8.90 5.03 21.09
CA GLN A 22 -9.30 5.97 20.05
C GLN A 22 -10.83 5.88 19.94
N SER A 23 -11.49 7.04 19.93
CA SER A 23 -12.84 7.12 19.39
C SER A 23 -12.84 6.39 18.04
N LYS A 24 -13.78 5.46 17.82
CA LYS A 24 -13.94 4.74 16.54
C LYS A 24 -14.30 5.74 15.42
N ASN A 25 -13.34 6.53 14.96
CA ASN A 25 -13.41 7.15 13.66
C ASN A 25 -13.11 6.04 12.68
N THR A 26 -14.14 5.53 12.02
CA THR A 26 -13.98 4.55 10.95
C THR A 26 -13.16 5.21 9.85
N ILE A 27 -11.90 4.76 9.70
CA ILE A 27 -11.05 5.17 8.59
C ILE A 27 -11.63 4.51 7.33
N ILE A 28 -12.15 5.33 6.43
CA ILE A 28 -12.70 4.88 5.16
C ILE A 28 -11.58 5.01 4.12
N PRO A 29 -11.18 3.92 3.44
CA PRO A 29 -10.15 4.02 2.42
C PRO A 29 -10.58 4.93 1.26
N LYS A 30 -9.62 5.66 0.69
CA LYS A 30 -9.88 6.56 -0.43
C LYS A 30 -10.19 5.79 -1.71
N THR A 31 -10.81 6.47 -2.66
CA THR A 31 -11.15 5.92 -3.98
C THR A 31 -10.53 6.76 -5.08
N TYR A 32 -10.12 6.14 -6.17
CA TYR A 32 -9.67 6.81 -7.39
C TYR A 32 -10.22 6.10 -8.63
N VAL A 33 -10.52 6.86 -9.69
CA VAL A 33 -10.92 6.32 -10.99
C VAL A 33 -9.75 6.51 -11.95
N ALA A 34 -9.07 5.41 -12.31
CA ALA A 34 -8.10 5.41 -13.38
C ALA A 34 -8.84 5.30 -14.71
N ALA A 35 -8.85 6.38 -15.49
CA ALA A 35 -9.43 6.39 -16.82
C ALA A 35 -8.54 5.64 -17.80
N LYS A 36 -9.18 5.06 -18.82
CA LYS A 36 -8.46 4.49 -19.95
C LYS A 36 -7.79 5.60 -20.78
N THR A 37 -6.61 5.36 -21.30
CA THR A 37 -5.98 6.20 -22.33
C THR A 37 -5.77 5.41 -23.62
N SER A 38 -5.97 6.06 -24.76
CA SER A 38 -5.61 5.56 -26.10
C SER A 38 -4.35 6.23 -26.65
N ASN A 39 -3.92 7.33 -26.05
CA ASN A 39 -2.69 8.01 -26.42
C ASN A 39 -1.51 7.35 -25.72
N PRO A 40 -0.41 7.06 -26.45
CA PRO A 40 0.83 6.62 -25.83
C PRO A 40 1.29 7.63 -24.78
N ILE A 41 1.87 7.13 -23.70
CA ILE A 41 2.55 7.92 -22.67
C ILE A 41 4.04 7.60 -22.76
N VAL A 42 4.87 8.64 -22.88
CA VAL A 42 6.33 8.52 -22.90
C VAL A 42 6.81 8.63 -21.46
N ILE A 43 7.40 7.56 -20.94
CA ILE A 43 7.89 7.54 -19.56
C ILE A 43 9.22 8.29 -19.48
N ASP A 44 9.16 9.59 -19.23
CA ASP A 44 10.30 10.50 -19.14
C ASP A 44 10.30 11.38 -17.86
N GLY A 45 9.29 11.21 -17.00
CA GLY A 45 9.19 11.93 -15.74
C GLY A 45 8.53 13.29 -15.91
N ASP A 46 7.87 13.55 -17.03
CA ASP A 46 7.20 14.81 -17.34
C ASP A 46 5.68 14.69 -17.24
N GLU A 47 5.02 15.73 -16.72
CA GLU A 47 3.56 15.77 -16.61
C GLU A 47 2.85 16.29 -17.88
N SER A 48 3.61 16.64 -18.93
CA SER A 48 3.13 17.33 -20.13
C SER A 48 2.42 16.45 -21.16
N ASP A 49 2.51 15.13 -21.03
CA ASP A 49 1.77 14.22 -21.90
C ASP A 49 0.26 14.48 -21.83
N ILE A 50 -0.38 14.60 -23.00
CA ILE A 50 -1.79 15.04 -23.09
C ILE A 50 -2.75 14.11 -22.34
N SER A 51 -2.39 12.84 -22.18
CA SER A 51 -3.13 11.83 -21.41
C SER A 51 -3.31 12.28 -19.97
N TRP A 52 -2.28 12.86 -19.33
CA TRP A 52 -2.33 13.30 -17.95
C TRP A 52 -3.32 14.44 -17.71
N ASN A 53 -3.64 15.23 -18.72
CA ASN A 53 -4.64 16.32 -18.60
C ASN A 53 -6.07 15.80 -18.38
N LYS A 54 -6.34 14.54 -18.72
CA LYS A 54 -7.65 13.89 -18.49
C LYS A 54 -7.76 13.24 -17.11
N ALA A 55 -6.65 13.06 -16.40
CA ALA A 55 -6.63 12.46 -15.07
C ALA A 55 -6.69 13.54 -13.97
N ASP A 56 -7.58 13.34 -13.00
CA ASP A 56 -7.65 14.16 -11.79
C ASP A 56 -6.48 13.80 -10.85
N TRP A 57 -5.96 14.77 -10.11
CA TRP A 57 -5.02 14.46 -9.01
C TRP A 57 -5.78 13.75 -7.87
N THR A 58 -5.10 12.84 -7.16
CA THR A 58 -5.54 12.41 -5.84
C THR A 58 -5.60 13.59 -4.86
N ASP A 59 -6.29 13.40 -3.74
CA ASP A 59 -6.04 14.21 -2.55
C ASP A 59 -4.55 14.17 -2.17
N LEU A 60 -4.11 15.20 -1.44
CA LEU A 60 -2.77 15.22 -0.87
C LEU A 60 -2.58 14.05 0.10
N PHE A 61 -1.34 13.58 0.18
CA PHE A 61 -0.96 12.57 1.15
C PHE A 61 -1.10 13.12 2.57
N GLU A 62 -1.36 12.22 3.51
CA GLU A 62 -1.50 12.49 4.94
C GLU A 62 -0.56 11.60 5.76
N ASP A 63 -0.26 11.96 7.01
CA ASP A 63 0.48 11.05 7.89
C ASP A 63 -0.29 9.74 8.07
N ILE A 64 0.44 8.62 7.96
CA ILE A 64 -0.09 7.26 7.97
C ILE A 64 -0.94 6.94 9.21
N SER A 65 -0.65 7.58 10.34
CA SER A 65 -1.19 7.22 11.65
C SER A 65 -2.33 8.11 12.13
N ASN A 66 -2.33 9.39 11.77
CA ASN A 66 -3.16 10.39 12.43
C ASN A 66 -3.80 11.43 11.48
N ASN A 67 -3.69 11.24 10.17
CA ASN A 67 -4.26 12.13 9.14
C ASN A 67 -3.75 13.58 9.21
N GLU A 68 -2.63 13.84 9.89
CA GLU A 68 -2.00 15.16 9.89
C GLU A 68 -1.44 15.49 8.52
N ARG A 69 -1.55 16.76 8.11
CA ARG A 69 -1.03 17.21 6.83
C ARG A 69 0.50 17.24 6.86
N PRO A 70 1.19 16.55 5.94
CA PRO A 70 2.63 16.57 5.79
C PRO A 70 3.19 17.97 5.53
N LYS A 71 4.47 18.14 5.87
CA LYS A 71 5.20 19.37 5.59
C LYS A 71 5.32 19.66 4.09
N TYR A 72 5.47 18.63 3.27
CA TYR A 72 5.61 18.74 1.83
C TYR A 72 4.51 17.96 1.12
N ALA A 73 3.96 18.53 0.05
CA ALA A 73 2.85 17.91 -0.65
C ALA A 73 3.33 16.72 -1.48
N THR A 74 2.48 15.70 -1.56
CA THR A 74 2.62 14.59 -2.49
C THR A 74 1.24 14.20 -2.98
N LYS A 75 1.12 13.95 -4.28
CA LYS A 75 -0.14 13.61 -4.96
C LYS A 75 0.15 12.83 -6.24
N VAL A 76 -0.85 12.09 -6.71
CA VAL A 76 -0.70 11.11 -7.79
C VAL A 76 -1.79 11.29 -8.84
N LYS A 77 -1.48 11.00 -10.11
CA LYS A 77 -2.44 10.70 -11.18
C LYS A 77 -2.28 9.24 -11.61
N MET A 78 -3.39 8.63 -12.01
CA MET A 78 -3.40 7.25 -12.50
C MET A 78 -4.20 7.14 -13.78
N LEU A 79 -3.66 6.39 -14.74
CA LEU A 79 -4.29 6.06 -16.01
C LEU A 79 -4.00 4.59 -16.34
N TRP A 80 -4.66 4.04 -17.35
CA TRP A 80 -4.30 2.73 -17.86
C TRP A 80 -4.58 2.54 -19.35
N ASP A 81 -3.88 1.59 -19.97
CA ASP A 81 -4.18 1.10 -21.31
C ASP A 81 -4.19 -0.44 -21.32
N GLU A 82 -4.33 -1.08 -22.48
CA GLU A 82 -4.35 -2.55 -22.62
C GLU A 82 -3.09 -3.25 -22.10
N THR A 83 -1.98 -2.52 -21.91
CA THR A 83 -0.67 -3.06 -21.60
C THR A 83 -0.11 -2.63 -20.24
N ASN A 84 -0.43 -1.43 -19.76
CA ASN A 84 0.15 -0.86 -18.54
C ASN A 84 -0.87 -0.20 -17.63
N PHE A 85 -0.55 -0.25 -16.34
CA PHE A 85 -0.99 0.71 -15.34
C PHE A 85 0.01 1.87 -15.28
N TYR A 86 -0.48 3.10 -15.43
CA TYR A 86 0.35 4.31 -15.40
C TYR A 86 0.15 5.09 -14.11
N ILE A 87 1.25 5.55 -13.53
CA ILE A 87 1.26 6.35 -12.31
C ILE A 87 2.19 7.55 -12.54
N LEU A 88 1.70 8.75 -12.20
CA LEU A 88 2.48 9.98 -12.16
C LEU A 88 2.40 10.57 -10.76
N ALA A 89 3.51 10.61 -10.05
CA ALA A 89 3.62 11.20 -8.72
C ALA A 89 4.34 12.54 -8.78
N LYS A 90 3.76 13.56 -8.14
CA LYS A 90 4.38 14.87 -7.95
C LYS A 90 4.72 15.05 -6.48
N ILE A 91 6.00 15.28 -6.20
CA ILE A 91 6.57 15.21 -4.86
C ILE A 91 7.29 16.53 -4.58
N ASP A 92 6.71 17.37 -3.74
CA ASP A 92 7.39 18.59 -3.29
C ASP A 92 8.54 18.19 -2.35
N GLU A 93 9.75 18.66 -2.63
CA GLU A 93 10.93 18.35 -1.82
C GLU A 93 11.96 19.47 -1.98
N PRO A 94 12.11 20.37 -0.99
CA PRO A 94 13.07 21.48 -1.07
C PRO A 94 14.52 21.04 -1.00
N HIS A 95 14.80 19.79 -0.62
CA HIS A 95 16.14 19.25 -0.56
C HIS A 95 16.14 17.86 -1.20
N VAL A 96 16.38 17.80 -2.51
CA VAL A 96 16.34 16.52 -3.22
C VAL A 96 17.68 15.81 -3.05
N TRP A 97 17.69 14.70 -2.31
CA TRP A 97 18.89 13.91 -2.08
C TRP A 97 18.62 12.41 -2.18
N ALA A 98 19.59 11.72 -2.76
CA ALA A 98 19.60 10.26 -2.89
C ALA A 98 21.02 9.79 -3.20
N ASN A 99 21.42 8.66 -2.62
CA ASN A 99 22.74 8.06 -2.82
C ASN A 99 22.69 6.56 -3.12
N LEU A 100 21.52 5.94 -2.98
CA LEU A 100 21.31 4.53 -3.28
C LEU A 100 21.07 4.37 -4.79
N LYS A 101 22.04 3.75 -5.47
CA LYS A 101 22.07 3.59 -6.95
C LYS A 101 21.85 2.15 -7.40
N GLN A 102 22.14 1.21 -6.52
CA GLN A 102 22.07 -0.21 -6.84
C GLN A 102 20.62 -0.65 -6.71
N ARG A 103 20.06 -1.15 -7.82
CA ARG A 103 18.75 -1.82 -7.81
C ARG A 103 18.75 -2.92 -6.75
N ASP A 104 17.61 -3.11 -6.10
CA ASP A 104 17.37 -4.11 -5.05
C ASP A 104 18.18 -3.88 -3.78
N THR A 105 18.62 -2.64 -3.55
CA THR A 105 19.08 -2.20 -2.24
C THR A 105 17.89 -1.71 -1.43
N ILE A 106 17.98 -1.78 -0.10
CA ILE A 106 16.95 -1.30 0.83
C ILE A 106 16.80 0.22 0.64
N ILE A 107 15.79 0.64 -0.13
CA ILE A 107 15.74 1.99 -0.71
C ILE A 107 15.14 3.02 0.24
N PHE A 108 14.29 2.61 1.18
CA PHE A 108 13.75 3.47 2.25
C PHE A 108 14.79 4.15 3.15
N TYR A 109 16.10 3.89 3.02
CA TYR A 109 17.14 4.72 3.65
C TYR A 109 17.41 6.04 2.91
N ASN A 110 16.76 6.28 1.77
CA ASN A 110 16.61 7.59 1.13
C ASN A 110 15.17 8.09 1.32
N ASN A 111 14.90 9.32 0.88
CA ASN A 111 13.51 9.68 0.57
C ASN A 111 13.13 8.94 -0.71
N ASP A 112 11.97 8.30 -0.71
CA ASP A 112 11.47 7.52 -1.84
C ASP A 112 9.94 7.63 -1.98
N PHE A 113 9.44 7.00 -3.03
CA PHE A 113 8.03 6.86 -3.31
C PHE A 113 7.71 5.38 -3.49
N GLU A 114 6.70 4.91 -2.78
CA GLU A 114 6.32 3.50 -2.70
C GLU A 114 4.92 3.29 -3.33
N VAL A 115 4.77 2.21 -4.08
CA VAL A 115 3.53 1.76 -4.72
C VAL A 115 3.16 0.39 -4.17
N PHE A 116 1.94 0.27 -3.65
CA PHE A 116 1.41 -0.98 -3.07
C PHE A 116 0.18 -1.44 -3.84
N ILE A 117 0.15 -2.70 -4.29
CA ILE A 117 -0.93 -3.23 -5.13
C ILE A 117 -1.34 -4.64 -4.69
N ASP A 118 -2.62 -4.81 -4.37
CA ASP A 118 -3.29 -6.10 -4.15
C ASP A 118 -4.42 -6.24 -5.21
N PRO A 119 -4.20 -7.07 -6.25
CA PRO A 119 -5.10 -7.18 -7.39
C PRO A 119 -6.49 -7.78 -7.13
N ASP A 120 -6.65 -8.69 -6.17
CA ASP A 120 -7.91 -9.42 -5.97
C ASP A 120 -8.58 -9.16 -4.61
N SER A 121 -7.92 -8.33 -3.79
CA SER A 121 -8.37 -7.88 -2.49
C SER A 121 -8.45 -9.01 -1.46
N ASP A 122 -7.62 -10.05 -1.59
CA ASP A 122 -7.54 -11.15 -0.62
C ASP A 122 -6.45 -10.96 0.46
N THR A 123 -5.65 -9.89 0.34
CA THR A 123 -4.48 -9.52 1.17
C THR A 123 -3.23 -10.37 1.02
N PHE A 124 -3.23 -11.32 0.08
CA PHE A 124 -2.11 -12.18 -0.24
C PHE A 124 -1.60 -11.83 -1.63
N ASN A 125 -0.41 -12.32 -1.97
CA ASN A 125 0.19 -12.14 -3.30
C ASN A 125 0.19 -10.68 -3.77
N TYR A 126 0.52 -9.75 -2.86
CA TYR A 126 0.56 -8.33 -3.14
C TYR A 126 1.97 -7.87 -3.48
N TYR A 127 2.05 -6.68 -4.05
CA TYR A 127 3.26 -6.13 -4.65
C TYR A 127 3.61 -4.81 -4.01
N GLU A 128 4.91 -4.57 -3.93
CA GLU A 128 5.51 -3.33 -3.46
C GLU A 128 6.58 -2.89 -4.47
N LEU A 129 6.64 -1.59 -4.73
CA LEU A 129 7.65 -0.97 -5.57
C LEU A 129 8.06 0.35 -4.94
N GLU A 130 9.32 0.46 -4.55
CA GLU A 130 9.92 1.66 -4.01
C GLU A 130 10.87 2.27 -5.07
N ILE A 131 10.80 3.58 -5.29
CA ILE A 131 11.68 4.32 -6.22
C ILE A 131 12.16 5.62 -5.55
N ASN A 132 13.48 5.85 -5.54
CA ASN A 132 14.06 7.10 -5.05
C ASN A 132 14.26 8.15 -6.16
N ALA A 133 14.73 9.35 -5.78
CA ALA A 133 15.00 10.44 -6.71
C ALA A 133 16.10 10.17 -7.76
N LEU A 134 16.87 9.09 -7.63
CA LEU A 134 17.83 8.62 -8.63
C LEU A 134 17.19 7.67 -9.66
N ASN A 135 15.88 7.42 -9.57
CA ASN A 135 15.16 6.39 -10.31
C ASN A 135 15.70 4.97 -10.01
N THR A 136 16.30 4.76 -8.83
CA THR A 136 16.67 3.44 -8.37
C THR A 136 15.43 2.76 -7.81
N ALA A 137 15.09 1.61 -8.38
CA ALA A 137 13.93 0.84 -7.98
C ALA A 137 14.30 -0.36 -7.11
N TRP A 138 13.39 -0.70 -6.20
CA TRP A 138 13.36 -1.96 -5.46
C TRP A 138 11.90 -2.44 -5.47
N ASP A 139 11.67 -3.65 -5.96
CA ASP A 139 10.33 -4.25 -5.99
C ASP A 139 10.31 -5.58 -5.25
N LEU A 140 9.14 -5.87 -4.68
CA LEU A 140 8.92 -7.02 -3.85
C LEU A 140 7.60 -7.69 -4.22
N PHE A 141 7.60 -9.01 -4.14
CA PHE A 141 6.38 -9.80 -4.13
C PHE A 141 6.19 -10.46 -2.77
N LEU A 142 5.02 -10.25 -2.19
CA LEU A 142 4.66 -10.72 -0.86
C LEU A 142 3.53 -11.73 -0.96
N SER A 143 3.90 -13.00 -0.79
CA SER A 143 2.93 -14.10 -0.82
C SER A 143 1.94 -14.04 0.36
N LYS A 144 2.33 -13.41 1.48
CA LYS A 144 1.49 -13.23 2.67
C LYS A 144 1.72 -11.87 3.33
N PRO A 145 0.77 -11.38 4.14
CA PRO A 145 0.98 -10.23 5.04
C PRO A 145 2.12 -10.45 6.05
N TYR A 146 2.89 -9.40 6.38
CA TYR A 146 3.96 -9.47 7.41
C TYR A 146 3.49 -9.84 8.81
N ARG A 147 2.21 -9.62 9.13
CA ARG A 147 1.60 -10.05 10.39
C ARG A 147 1.65 -11.57 10.61
N GLU A 148 1.86 -12.35 9.55
CA GLU A 148 2.03 -13.80 9.63
C GLU A 148 3.52 -14.16 9.72
N ASN A 149 3.90 -14.86 10.79
CA ASN A 149 5.31 -15.09 11.19
C ASN A 149 6.11 -16.00 10.24
N ASP A 150 5.47 -16.64 9.27
CA ASP A 150 6.08 -17.52 8.27
C ASP A 150 6.20 -16.86 6.88
N ASN A 151 6.04 -15.53 6.80
CA ASN A 151 6.10 -14.81 5.54
C ASN A 151 7.46 -15.00 4.85
N VAL A 152 7.40 -15.38 3.56
CA VAL A 152 8.55 -15.41 2.67
C VAL A 152 8.42 -14.21 1.74
N VAL A 153 9.24 -13.20 1.99
CA VAL A 153 9.37 -12.03 1.12
C VAL A 153 10.29 -12.39 -0.04
N LEU A 154 9.80 -12.32 -1.28
CA LEU A 154 10.60 -12.59 -2.47
C LEU A 154 11.30 -11.31 -2.91
N ASN A 155 12.46 -11.04 -2.32
CA ASN A 155 13.29 -9.85 -2.62
C ASN A 155 14.05 -9.92 -3.96
N ASP A 156 14.12 -11.09 -4.59
CA ASP A 156 14.79 -11.28 -5.90
C ASP A 156 13.81 -11.17 -7.08
N TRP A 157 12.55 -10.81 -6.82
CA TRP A 157 11.54 -10.65 -7.85
C TRP A 157 11.54 -9.22 -8.39
N ASN A 158 11.64 -9.07 -9.71
CA ASN A 158 11.55 -7.78 -10.39
C ASN A 158 10.24 -7.68 -11.17
N ILE A 159 9.63 -6.48 -11.20
CA ILE A 159 8.47 -6.20 -12.06
C ILE A 159 8.92 -6.30 -13.54
N PRO A 160 8.52 -7.35 -14.29
CA PRO A 160 9.02 -7.53 -15.64
C PRO A 160 8.53 -6.43 -16.59
N GLY A 161 9.46 -5.70 -17.20
CA GLY A 161 9.14 -4.63 -18.13
C GLY A 161 8.70 -3.31 -17.49
N LEU A 162 8.91 -3.13 -16.18
CA LEU A 162 8.76 -1.85 -15.51
C LEU A 162 9.52 -0.76 -16.29
N LYS A 163 8.84 0.34 -16.57
CA LYS A 163 9.46 1.58 -17.02
C LYS A 163 9.19 2.65 -15.97
N SER A 164 10.23 3.37 -15.58
CA SER A 164 10.13 4.51 -14.69
C SER A 164 11.11 5.60 -15.09
N ALA A 165 10.74 6.85 -14.83
CA ALA A 165 11.61 7.99 -15.03
C ALA A 165 11.36 9.03 -13.94
N VAL A 166 12.45 9.69 -13.52
CA VAL A 166 12.42 10.78 -12.54
C VAL A 166 12.94 12.05 -13.19
N LYS A 167 12.18 13.14 -13.02
CA LYS A 167 12.58 14.49 -13.39
C LYS A 167 12.66 15.35 -12.13
N ILE A 168 13.83 15.92 -11.88
CA ILE A 168 14.06 16.80 -10.73
C ILE A 168 13.86 18.24 -11.17
N ASN A 169 12.99 18.95 -10.44
CA ASN A 169 12.78 20.39 -10.58
C ASN A 169 13.67 21.10 -9.54
N GLY A 170 14.97 21.18 -9.85
CA GLY A 170 16.00 21.57 -8.90
C GLY A 170 17.34 20.91 -9.21
N THR A 171 18.18 20.70 -8.20
CA THR A 171 19.45 19.99 -8.33
C THR A 171 19.62 18.87 -7.32
N LEU A 172 19.94 17.67 -7.82
CA LEU A 172 20.15 16.50 -6.97
C LEU A 172 21.40 16.66 -6.10
N ASN A 173 21.27 16.36 -4.80
CA ASN A 173 22.36 16.32 -3.82
C ASN A 173 23.11 17.65 -3.66
N ASN A 174 22.44 18.79 -3.83
CA ASN A 174 23.01 20.10 -3.57
C ASN A 174 22.43 20.73 -2.29
N PRO A 175 23.19 20.76 -1.18
CA PRO A 175 22.69 21.37 0.05
C PRO A 175 22.71 22.91 0.06
N ASN A 176 23.17 23.55 -1.01
CA ASN A 176 23.34 25.00 -1.07
C ASN A 176 22.19 25.73 -1.79
N ASP A 177 21.19 25.02 -2.29
CA ASP A 177 19.99 25.58 -2.88
C ASP A 177 18.72 25.01 -2.25
N VAL A 178 17.59 25.43 -2.81
CA VAL A 178 16.24 25.00 -2.43
C VAL A 178 15.54 24.61 -3.73
N ASP A 179 15.13 23.35 -3.80
CA ASP A 179 14.46 22.77 -4.95
C ASP A 179 12.93 22.95 -4.86
N GLU A 180 12.22 22.67 -5.96
CA GLU A 180 10.78 22.51 -5.92
C GLU A 180 10.39 21.06 -5.56
N GLY A 181 11.16 20.10 -6.07
CA GLY A 181 10.96 18.68 -5.83
C GLY A 181 11.23 17.83 -7.07
N TRP A 182 10.47 16.75 -7.24
CA TRP A 182 10.63 15.83 -8.35
C TRP A 182 9.31 15.21 -8.80
N ILE A 183 9.28 14.79 -10.05
CA ILE A 183 8.20 14.05 -10.67
C ILE A 183 8.71 12.65 -10.94
N LEU A 184 7.91 11.66 -10.55
CA LEU A 184 8.10 10.25 -10.88
C LEU A 184 6.99 9.81 -11.83
N GLU A 185 7.36 9.24 -12.95
CA GLU A 185 6.43 8.67 -13.91
C GLU A 185 6.74 7.19 -14.12
N MET A 186 5.69 6.35 -14.15
CA MET A 186 5.81 4.91 -14.22
C MET A 186 4.81 4.31 -15.20
N ALA A 187 5.26 3.30 -15.95
CA ALA A 187 4.41 2.33 -16.63
C ALA A 187 4.71 0.95 -16.06
N ILE A 188 3.71 0.37 -15.40
CA ILE A 188 3.78 -0.98 -14.84
C ILE A 188 3.00 -1.93 -15.75
N PRO A 189 3.66 -2.87 -16.44
CA PRO A 189 2.96 -3.78 -17.33
C PRO A 189 1.98 -4.67 -16.58
N TRP A 190 0.77 -4.83 -17.11
CA TRP A 190 -0.20 -5.79 -16.55
C TRP A 190 0.39 -7.19 -16.49
N ALA A 191 1.21 -7.58 -17.46
CA ALA A 191 1.86 -8.89 -17.51
C ALA A 191 2.62 -9.26 -16.22
N SER A 192 3.08 -8.28 -15.43
CA SER A 192 3.76 -8.48 -14.15
C SER A 192 2.87 -9.13 -13.07
N TYR A 193 1.55 -8.98 -13.19
CA TYR A 193 0.57 -9.50 -12.22
C TYR A 193 -0.08 -10.81 -12.67
N LYS A 194 0.44 -11.49 -13.69
CA LYS A 194 -0.15 -12.75 -14.17
C LYS A 194 0.18 -13.89 -13.23
N THR A 195 -0.85 -14.59 -12.78
CA THR A 195 -0.71 -15.80 -11.94
C THR A 195 -0.70 -17.09 -12.76
N SER A 196 -1.16 -17.04 -14.02
CA SER A 196 -1.15 -18.17 -14.94
C SER A 196 -1.08 -17.72 -16.40
N TYR A 197 -0.77 -18.66 -17.31
CA TYR A 197 -0.60 -18.36 -18.74
C TYR A 197 -1.87 -17.76 -19.38
N PHE A 198 -3.05 -18.22 -18.97
CA PHE A 198 -4.35 -17.79 -19.51
C PHE A 198 -5.00 -16.65 -18.71
N ASP A 199 -4.29 -16.12 -17.72
CA ASP A 199 -4.81 -15.06 -16.86
C ASP A 199 -5.04 -13.77 -17.66
N LYS A 200 -6.27 -13.26 -17.57
CA LYS A 200 -6.71 -11.98 -18.14
C LYS A 200 -6.77 -10.97 -17.00
N ASN A 201 -5.61 -10.46 -16.65
CA ASN A 201 -5.42 -9.65 -15.46
C ASN A 201 -5.60 -8.13 -15.68
N VAL A 202 -5.92 -7.67 -16.89
CA VAL A 202 -6.31 -6.28 -17.11
C VAL A 202 -7.69 -6.04 -16.44
N PRO A 203 -7.78 -5.17 -15.43
CA PRO A 203 -8.96 -5.08 -14.57
C PRO A 203 -10.05 -4.15 -15.09
N VAL A 204 -10.44 -4.31 -16.36
CA VAL A 204 -11.45 -3.44 -17.01
C VAL A 204 -12.76 -3.43 -16.23
N ASP A 205 -13.21 -2.24 -15.83
CA ASP A 205 -14.39 -1.97 -15.01
C ASP A 205 -14.39 -2.74 -13.67
N LYS A 206 -13.19 -3.00 -13.13
CA LYS A 206 -12.97 -3.59 -11.81
C LYS A 206 -12.11 -2.64 -10.97
N PHE A 207 -12.06 -2.89 -9.67
CA PHE A 207 -11.15 -2.17 -8.78
C PHE A 207 -10.08 -3.11 -8.22
N TRP A 208 -8.90 -2.55 -7.94
CA TRP A 208 -7.85 -3.17 -7.14
C TRP A 208 -7.64 -2.40 -5.83
N ARG A 209 -7.01 -3.03 -4.85
CA ARG A 209 -6.52 -2.35 -3.64
C ARG A 209 -5.17 -1.75 -3.97
N VAL A 210 -5.05 -0.43 -3.89
CA VAL A 210 -3.80 0.28 -4.22
C VAL A 210 -3.55 1.34 -3.17
N ASN A 211 -2.31 1.48 -2.74
CA ASN A 211 -1.91 2.64 -1.95
C ASN A 211 -0.53 3.15 -2.38
N PHE A 212 -0.23 4.35 -1.92
CA PHE A 212 1.04 4.99 -2.13
C PHE A 212 1.58 5.50 -0.81
N SER A 213 2.89 5.46 -0.65
CA SER A 213 3.60 6.03 0.49
C SER A 213 4.77 6.87 -0.02
N ARG A 214 5.15 7.86 0.78
CA ARG A 214 6.42 8.56 0.69
C ARG A 214 7.13 8.37 2.02
N VAL A 215 8.28 7.72 1.99
CA VAL A 215 9.20 7.77 3.13
C VAL A 215 9.95 9.08 3.06
N ASN A 216 9.92 9.82 4.16
CA ASN A 216 10.57 11.11 4.25
C ASN A 216 11.42 11.20 5.51
N TRP A 217 12.72 11.30 5.34
CA TRP A 217 13.67 11.53 6.41
C TRP A 217 13.92 13.01 6.64
N GLN A 218 14.12 13.35 7.91
CA GLN A 218 14.84 14.55 8.24
C GLN A 218 16.32 14.38 7.90
N HIS A 219 16.96 15.46 7.47
CA HIS A 219 18.37 15.45 7.11
C HIS A 219 19.18 16.46 7.92
N THR A 220 20.49 16.28 7.87
CA THR A 220 21.54 17.22 8.27
C THR A 220 22.57 17.29 7.15
N VAL A 221 23.28 18.40 7.04
CA VAL A 221 24.36 18.57 6.06
C VAL A 221 25.70 18.48 6.79
N ILE A 222 26.53 17.52 6.41
CA ILE A 222 27.88 17.33 6.94
C ILE A 222 28.85 17.31 5.75
N ASN A 223 29.89 18.14 5.79
CA ASN A 223 30.87 18.27 4.71
C ASN A 223 30.21 18.42 3.32
N ASN A 224 29.19 19.28 3.22
CA ASN A 224 28.43 19.54 2.00
C ASN A 224 27.72 18.30 1.41
N THR A 225 27.38 17.31 2.25
CA THR A 225 26.63 16.11 1.87
C THR A 225 25.44 15.92 2.80
N TYR A 226 24.31 15.48 2.25
CA TYR A 226 23.14 15.10 3.04
C TYR A 226 23.35 13.79 3.79
N GLU A 227 22.94 13.79 5.06
CA GLU A 227 22.82 12.59 5.88
C GLU A 227 21.49 12.58 6.61
N ARG A 228 20.94 11.38 6.88
CA ARG A 228 19.77 11.23 7.76
C ARG A 228 20.09 11.81 9.14
N LYS A 229 19.18 12.64 9.64
CA LYS A 229 19.36 13.37 10.89
C LYS A 229 19.43 12.42 12.09
N LYS A 230 20.35 12.69 13.00
CA LYS A 230 20.50 12.00 14.28
C LYS A 230 20.11 12.92 15.43
N ASP A 231 19.69 12.32 16.54
CA ASP A 231 19.51 13.01 17.82
C ASP A 231 20.87 13.25 18.53
N SER A 232 20.81 13.84 19.73
CA SER A 232 21.99 14.12 20.55
C SER A 232 22.73 12.87 21.02
N GLU A 233 22.10 11.70 20.99
CA GLU A 233 22.69 10.41 21.38
C GLU A 233 23.27 9.66 20.17
N GLY A 234 23.16 10.24 18.96
CA GLY A 234 23.67 9.67 17.72
C GLY A 234 22.73 8.65 17.07
N LYS A 235 21.49 8.51 17.56
CA LYS A 235 20.47 7.65 16.95
C LYS A 235 19.75 8.39 15.83
N PHE A 236 19.49 7.71 14.72
CA PHE A 236 18.69 8.29 13.64
C PHE A 236 17.29 8.64 14.13
N LEU A 237 16.83 9.85 13.81
CA LEU A 237 15.44 10.24 13.99
C LEU A 237 14.55 9.36 13.11
N PRO A 238 13.32 9.03 13.52
CA PRO A 238 12.43 8.21 12.71
C PRO A 238 12.09 8.89 11.39
N GLU A 239 11.85 8.07 10.39
CA GLU A 239 11.22 8.46 9.14
C GLU A 239 9.76 8.89 9.36
N TYR A 240 9.27 9.73 8.45
CA TYR A 240 7.84 9.95 8.28
C TYR A 240 7.33 9.12 7.13
N ASN A 241 6.14 8.55 7.29
CA ASN A 241 5.41 7.84 6.24
C ASN A 241 4.16 8.63 5.89
N TRP A 242 4.13 9.20 4.70
CA TRP A 242 3.00 9.98 4.20
C TRP A 242 2.29 9.18 3.11
N VAL A 243 0.98 8.98 3.23
CA VAL A 243 0.23 8.03 2.42
C VAL A 243 -0.94 8.68 1.71
N TRP A 244 -1.33 8.13 0.55
CA TRP A 244 -2.55 8.56 -0.12
C TRP A 244 -3.79 8.16 0.68
N SER A 245 -4.06 6.86 0.82
CA SER A 245 -5.18 6.34 1.61
C SER A 245 -4.74 6.09 3.05
N PRO A 246 -5.48 6.60 4.06
CA PRO A 246 -5.10 6.51 5.46
C PRO A 246 -5.12 5.07 5.99
N MET A 247 -4.15 4.72 6.83
CA MET A 247 -4.01 3.38 7.42
C MET A 247 -4.39 3.34 8.91
N GLY A 248 -4.23 4.45 9.63
CA GLY A 248 -4.48 4.57 11.07
C GLY A 248 -3.48 3.82 11.95
N VAL A 249 -2.42 3.29 11.35
CA VAL A 249 -1.34 2.54 12.00
C VAL A 249 -0.11 2.70 11.11
N ILE A 250 1.09 2.80 11.71
CA ILE A 250 2.36 2.85 10.97
C ILE A 250 2.69 1.44 10.48
N ASN A 251 1.94 0.97 9.49
CA ASN A 251 2.10 -0.35 8.85
C ASN A 251 1.42 -0.33 7.47
N MET A 252 2.21 -0.21 6.40
CA MET A 252 1.70 -0.27 5.03
C MET A 252 1.25 -1.68 4.63
N HIS A 253 1.73 -2.73 5.30
CA HIS A 253 1.44 -4.11 4.96
C HIS A 253 0.14 -4.64 5.58
N GLU A 254 -0.92 -3.82 5.50
CA GLU A 254 -2.31 -4.18 5.76
C GLU A 254 -3.15 -3.89 4.50
N PRO A 255 -3.06 -4.73 3.45
CA PRO A 255 -3.69 -4.45 2.16
C PRO A 255 -5.20 -4.23 2.22
N GLU A 256 -5.85 -4.78 3.25
CA GLU A 256 -7.26 -4.56 3.51
C GLU A 256 -7.63 -3.10 3.79
N LYS A 257 -6.67 -2.23 4.11
CA LYS A 257 -6.87 -0.80 4.40
C LYS A 257 -6.51 0.13 3.24
N TRP A 258 -5.89 -0.38 2.17
CA TRP A 258 -5.45 0.43 1.02
C TRP A 258 -6.60 1.13 0.30
N GLY A 259 -6.30 2.06 -0.60
CA GLY A 259 -7.33 2.72 -1.41
C GLY A 259 -7.95 1.77 -2.43
N TYR A 260 -9.06 2.19 -3.04
CA TYR A 260 -9.70 1.49 -4.16
C TYR A 260 -9.40 2.24 -5.45
N VAL A 261 -8.66 1.63 -6.37
CA VAL A 261 -8.46 2.17 -7.72
C VAL A 261 -9.35 1.40 -8.67
N TYR A 262 -10.35 2.10 -9.24
CA TYR A 262 -11.27 1.57 -10.23
C TYR A 262 -10.76 1.89 -11.64
N PHE A 263 -10.58 0.86 -12.47
CA PHE A 263 -10.05 0.99 -13.83
C PHE A 263 -11.20 1.09 -14.82
N SER A 264 -11.64 2.32 -15.08
CA SER A 264 -12.78 2.58 -15.96
C SER A 264 -12.41 2.31 -17.41
N SER A 265 -13.29 1.64 -18.15
CA SER A 265 -13.21 1.49 -19.61
C SER A 265 -13.37 2.83 -20.37
N LYS A 266 -13.81 3.89 -19.70
CA LYS A 266 -14.01 5.22 -20.28
C LYS A 266 -12.71 6.03 -20.27
N GLU A 267 -12.54 6.87 -21.30
CA GLU A 267 -11.47 7.90 -21.32
C GLU A 267 -11.90 9.22 -20.65
N GLU A 268 -13.19 9.36 -20.37
CA GLU A 268 -13.78 10.53 -19.74
C GLU A 268 -14.04 10.29 -18.25
N LYS A 269 -14.53 11.31 -17.56
CA LYS A 269 -14.82 11.24 -16.12
C LYS A 269 -15.84 10.14 -15.83
N ASP A 270 -15.48 9.23 -14.93
CA ASP A 270 -16.35 8.20 -14.39
C ASP A 270 -16.53 8.37 -12.88
N THR A 271 -17.43 7.57 -12.31
CA THR A 271 -17.64 7.55 -10.86
C THR A 271 -17.55 6.14 -10.33
N PHE A 272 -16.87 5.98 -9.19
CA PHE A 272 -16.80 4.72 -8.48
C PHE A 272 -17.33 4.89 -7.07
N LYS A 273 -18.06 3.89 -6.59
CA LYS A 273 -18.45 3.75 -5.18
C LYS A 273 -18.01 2.40 -4.71
N ILE A 274 -17.40 2.36 -3.52
CA ILE A 274 -17.01 1.12 -2.86
C ILE A 274 -18.28 0.25 -2.70
N PRO A 275 -18.29 -0.99 -3.24
CA PRO A 275 -19.43 -1.90 -3.06
C PRO A 275 -19.71 -2.16 -1.58
N GLN A 276 -20.99 -2.32 -1.21
CA GLN A 276 -21.36 -2.60 0.19
C GLN A 276 -20.75 -3.89 0.73
N ASP A 277 -20.46 -4.86 -0.15
CA ASP A 277 -19.78 -6.11 0.20
C ASP A 277 -18.37 -5.89 0.76
N GLU A 278 -17.66 -4.84 0.34
CA GLU A 278 -16.33 -4.53 0.91
C GLU A 278 -16.44 -4.10 2.38
N LYS A 279 -17.51 -3.40 2.75
CA LYS A 279 -17.78 -3.08 4.16
C LYS A 279 -18.05 -4.34 5.00
N VAL A 280 -18.63 -5.39 4.41
CA VAL A 280 -18.77 -6.70 5.06
C VAL A 280 -17.40 -7.32 5.32
N LYS A 281 -16.47 -7.22 4.36
CA LYS A 281 -15.07 -7.68 4.54
C LYS A 281 -14.35 -6.90 5.63
N TRP A 282 -14.58 -5.58 5.75
CA TRP A 282 -13.99 -4.78 6.83
C TRP A 282 -14.42 -5.29 8.21
N GLU A 283 -15.70 -5.62 8.37
CA GLU A 283 -16.19 -6.21 9.63
C GLU A 283 -15.63 -7.61 9.89
N LEU A 284 -15.43 -8.42 8.85
CA LEU A 284 -14.75 -9.70 8.96
C LEU A 284 -13.28 -9.52 9.41
N TYR A 285 -12.57 -8.50 8.93
CA TYR A 285 -11.23 -8.16 9.43
C TYR A 285 -11.26 -7.66 10.89
N ASN A 286 -12.28 -6.91 11.30
CA ASN A 286 -12.46 -6.52 12.70
C ASN A 286 -12.62 -7.77 13.59
N LEU A 287 -13.44 -8.72 13.15
CA LEU A 287 -13.63 -10.01 13.84
C LEU A 287 -12.35 -10.86 13.87
N TYR A 288 -11.60 -10.90 12.78
CA TYR A 288 -10.29 -11.56 12.71
C TYR A 288 -9.32 -10.99 13.75
N ARG A 289 -9.21 -9.66 13.87
CA ARG A 289 -8.35 -9.01 14.87
C ARG A 289 -8.83 -9.32 16.30
N ALA A 290 -10.14 -9.23 16.55
CA ALA A 290 -10.72 -9.59 17.85
C ALA A 290 -10.47 -11.07 18.22
N GLN A 291 -10.50 -11.97 17.23
CA GLN A 291 -10.24 -13.39 17.42
C GLN A 291 -8.76 -13.66 17.76
N LYS A 292 -7.81 -12.98 17.11
CA LYS A 292 -6.38 -13.03 17.45
C LYS A 292 -6.11 -12.49 18.86
N GLU A 293 -6.71 -11.36 19.23
CA GLU A 293 -6.61 -10.81 20.59
C GLU A 293 -7.19 -11.76 21.65
N TYR A 294 -8.35 -12.37 21.36
CA TYR A 294 -8.97 -13.36 22.24
C TYR A 294 -8.05 -14.56 22.46
N PHE A 295 -7.45 -15.08 21.39
CA PHE A 295 -6.50 -16.19 21.48
C PHE A 295 -5.23 -15.82 22.25
N GLN A 296 -4.68 -14.62 22.06
CA GLN A 296 -3.51 -14.18 22.82
C GLN A 296 -3.77 -14.21 24.33
N LYS A 297 -4.99 -13.85 24.77
CA LYS A 297 -5.41 -13.83 26.17
C LYS A 297 -5.80 -15.21 26.71
N ASN A 298 -6.54 -16.01 25.94
CA ASN A 298 -7.19 -17.24 26.42
C ASN A 298 -6.50 -18.54 25.95
N LYS A 299 -5.57 -18.43 25.00
CA LYS A 299 -4.89 -19.57 24.33
C LYS A 299 -5.82 -20.55 23.62
N VAL A 300 -7.05 -20.13 23.34
CA VAL A 300 -8.05 -20.87 22.56
C VAL A 300 -8.81 -19.89 21.68
N TRP A 301 -9.28 -20.36 20.52
CA TRP A 301 -10.12 -19.58 19.61
C TRP A 301 -11.54 -19.42 20.17
N ALA A 302 -12.13 -18.24 20.03
CA ALA A 302 -13.54 -18.06 20.41
C ALA A 302 -14.44 -18.88 19.48
N LYS A 303 -15.57 -19.34 20.01
CA LYS A 303 -16.54 -20.21 19.29
C LYS A 303 -17.83 -19.48 18.93
N SER A 304 -17.96 -18.21 19.29
CA SER A 304 -19.17 -17.42 19.08
C SER A 304 -18.87 -15.93 19.04
N LEU A 305 -19.73 -15.18 18.35
CA LEU A 305 -19.66 -13.72 18.31
C LEU A 305 -19.71 -13.09 19.72
N THR A 306 -20.54 -13.65 20.60
CA THR A 306 -20.73 -13.14 21.98
C THR A 306 -19.47 -13.22 22.85
N ALA A 307 -18.52 -14.08 22.50
CA ALA A 307 -17.23 -14.16 23.18
C ALA A 307 -16.26 -13.06 22.72
N LEU A 308 -16.47 -12.49 21.53
CA LEU A 308 -15.64 -11.42 20.97
C LEU A 308 -16.22 -10.03 21.20
N THR A 309 -17.53 -9.86 21.09
CA THR A 309 -18.20 -8.56 21.24
C THR A 309 -19.63 -8.69 21.75
N LYS A 310 -20.09 -7.65 22.45
CA LYS A 310 -21.50 -7.47 22.86
C LYS A 310 -22.28 -6.58 21.88
N GLU A 311 -21.58 -5.91 20.97
CA GLU A 311 -22.19 -5.01 19.99
C GLU A 311 -22.80 -5.81 18.83
N THR A 312 -23.93 -5.32 18.30
CA THR A 312 -24.48 -5.85 17.05
C THR A 312 -23.64 -5.34 15.89
N ILE A 313 -23.13 -6.24 15.06
CA ILE A 313 -22.39 -5.88 13.85
C ILE A 313 -23.40 -5.61 12.73
N SER A 314 -23.34 -4.43 12.13
CA SER A 314 -24.21 -4.05 11.03
C SER A 314 -23.49 -3.21 10.00
N VAL A 315 -23.83 -3.42 8.73
CA VAL A 315 -23.35 -2.63 7.60
C VAL A 315 -24.56 -2.00 6.92
N ASP A 316 -24.58 -0.68 6.75
CA ASP A 316 -25.67 0.07 6.11
C ASP A 316 -27.06 -0.35 6.61
N ASN A 317 -27.22 -0.42 7.95
CA ASN A 317 -28.43 -0.86 8.67
C ASN A 317 -28.86 -2.32 8.46
N LYS A 318 -27.99 -3.17 7.90
CA LYS A 318 -28.19 -4.62 7.79
C LYS A 318 -27.35 -5.34 8.83
N ILE A 319 -28.00 -6.10 9.70
CA ILE A 319 -27.32 -6.91 10.72
C ILE A 319 -26.58 -8.06 10.04
N LEU A 320 -25.29 -8.20 10.33
CA LEU A 320 -24.49 -9.34 9.89
C LEU A 320 -24.69 -10.51 10.86
N LYS A 321 -24.63 -11.73 10.33
CA LYS A 321 -24.74 -12.97 11.11
C LYS A 321 -23.50 -13.84 10.89
N PRO A 322 -22.38 -13.53 11.55
CA PRO A 322 -21.16 -14.32 11.41
C PRO A 322 -21.31 -15.71 11.99
N ILE A 323 -20.78 -16.71 11.29
CA ILE A 323 -20.70 -18.11 11.72
C ILE A 323 -19.23 -18.40 12.04
N PHE A 324 -18.99 -19.03 13.19
CA PHE A 324 -17.64 -19.36 13.68
C PHE A 324 -17.43 -20.87 13.62
N GLU A 325 -16.35 -21.29 12.95
CA GLU A 325 -15.97 -22.69 12.83
C GLU A 325 -14.52 -22.85 13.26
N ASN A 326 -14.28 -23.62 14.34
CA ASN A 326 -12.93 -23.94 14.78
C ASN A 326 -12.59 -25.37 14.39
N HIS A 327 -11.40 -25.58 13.84
CA HIS A 327 -10.90 -26.87 13.40
C HIS A 327 -9.43 -27.07 13.82
N ALA A 328 -8.89 -28.26 13.60
CA ALA A 328 -7.54 -28.61 14.03
C ALA A 328 -6.44 -27.70 13.42
N SER A 329 -6.68 -27.17 12.22
CA SER A 329 -5.75 -26.28 11.52
C SER A 329 -5.97 -24.78 11.75
N GLY A 330 -7.02 -24.36 12.47
CA GLY A 330 -7.33 -22.93 12.60
C GLY A 330 -8.79 -22.64 12.88
N TYR A 331 -9.27 -21.53 12.30
CA TYR A 331 -10.68 -21.14 12.37
C TYR A 331 -11.11 -20.42 11.09
N ASN A 332 -12.40 -20.48 10.82
CA ASN A 332 -13.07 -19.65 9.83
C ASN A 332 -14.14 -18.80 10.50
N ILE A 333 -14.28 -17.56 10.01
CA ILE A 333 -15.45 -16.73 10.28
C ILE A 333 -16.10 -16.45 8.93
N SER A 334 -17.37 -16.83 8.77
CA SER A 334 -18.10 -16.62 7.52
C SER A 334 -19.32 -15.74 7.70
N VAL A 335 -19.62 -14.91 6.71
CA VAL A 335 -20.81 -14.06 6.66
C VAL A 335 -21.44 -14.17 5.27
N LYS A 336 -22.72 -14.52 5.22
CA LYS A 336 -23.52 -14.34 4.00
C LYS A 336 -23.88 -12.87 3.86
N SER A 337 -23.40 -12.22 2.81
CA SER A 337 -23.69 -10.81 2.54
C SER A 337 -25.19 -10.58 2.38
N PRO A 338 -25.76 -9.57 3.06
CA PRO A 338 -27.15 -9.18 2.86
C PRO A 338 -27.37 -8.40 1.55
N PHE A 339 -26.31 -8.05 0.81
CA PHE A 339 -26.37 -7.27 -0.43
C PHE A 339 -26.30 -8.15 -1.68
N SER A 340 -25.36 -9.11 -1.69
CA SER A 340 -25.13 -9.99 -2.86
C SER A 340 -25.52 -11.45 -2.64
N ASN A 341 -25.86 -11.85 -1.41
CA ASN A 341 -26.01 -13.26 -1.00
C ASN A 341 -24.75 -14.13 -1.14
N GLN A 342 -23.60 -13.56 -1.52
CA GLN A 342 -22.31 -14.25 -1.52
C GLN A 342 -21.88 -14.55 -0.07
N ILE A 343 -21.11 -15.62 0.11
CA ILE A 343 -20.55 -15.98 1.41
C ILE A 343 -19.10 -15.54 1.40
N PHE A 344 -18.74 -14.63 2.30
CA PHE A 344 -17.36 -14.25 2.53
C PHE A 344 -16.83 -15.04 3.72
N ILE A 345 -15.64 -15.63 3.57
CA ILE A 345 -14.97 -16.40 4.63
C ILE A 345 -13.62 -15.76 4.88
N ILE A 346 -13.31 -15.43 6.14
CA ILE A 346 -11.96 -15.06 6.57
C ILE A 346 -11.35 -16.19 7.41
N ARG A 347 -10.10 -16.53 7.07
CA ARG A 347 -9.31 -17.58 7.73
C ARG A 347 -8.49 -17.04 8.90
N GLU A 348 -7.86 -17.95 9.64
CA GLU A 348 -6.97 -17.66 10.76
C GLU A 348 -5.71 -16.86 10.40
N ASP A 349 -5.32 -16.84 9.12
CA ASP A 349 -4.20 -16.07 8.56
C ASP A 349 -4.67 -14.76 7.89
N GLY A 350 -5.97 -14.47 7.94
CA GLY A 350 -6.58 -13.27 7.39
C GLY A 350 -6.84 -13.33 5.90
N GLN A 351 -6.64 -14.47 5.23
CA GLN A 351 -6.99 -14.63 3.81
C GLN A 351 -8.51 -14.65 3.62
N PHE A 352 -8.99 -13.99 2.56
CA PHE A 352 -10.37 -14.09 2.12
C PHE A 352 -10.60 -15.22 1.12
N LEU A 353 -11.64 -16.02 1.37
CA LEU A 353 -12.21 -16.93 0.38
C LEU A 353 -13.58 -16.40 -0.05
N LYS A 354 -13.86 -16.49 -1.36
CA LYS A 354 -15.13 -16.14 -2.00
C LYS A 354 -15.90 -17.39 -2.39
#